data_AF-A0A5B6ZWX1-F1
#
_entry.id   AF-A0A5B6ZWX1-F1
#
_cell.length_a   1.000
_cell.length_b   1.000
_cell.length_c   1.000
_cell.angle_alpha   90.00
_cell.angle_beta   90.00
_cell.angle_gamma   90.00
#
_symmetry.space_group_name_H-M   'P 1'
#
loop_
_entity.id
_entity.type
_entity.pdbx_description
1 polymer ?
#
loop_
_entity_poly.entity_id
_entity_poly.type
_entity_poly.pdbx_seq_one_letter_code
_entity_poly.pdbx_strand_id
1 'polypeptide(L)'
;HITCTPPCKFEFCWLCLGAWLDHGERTGGFYACNHYETAKQEGVYDEAEKRREMAKNSLERYSHYYERWATNQLSRQKALADLQQMQAVHLGKLSDKQCQPESQLKFIIEAWLQIVECRRVLKWTYAYGYYLP
;
A
#
# COMPACT_ATOMS: atom_id res chain seq x y z
N HIS A 1 17.27 11.10 21.59
CA HIS A 1 18.50 10.32 21.43
C HIS A 1 18.22 9.15 20.49
N ILE A 2 19.04 8.95 19.47
CA ILE A 2 19.03 7.75 18.62
C ILE A 2 20.46 7.23 18.57
N THR A 3 20.63 5.91 18.68
CA THR A 3 21.92 5.23 18.51
C THR A 3 21.84 4.35 17.26
N CYS A 4 22.78 4.53 16.34
CA CYS A 4 22.89 3.70 15.16
C CYS A 4 23.23 2.26 15.54
N THR A 5 22.65 1.28 14.85
CA THR A 5 22.93 -0.13 15.11
C THR A 5 24.36 -0.52 14.69
N PRO A 6 24.92 -1.63 15.22
CA PRO A 6 26.24 -2.11 14.80
C PRO A 6 26.34 -2.31 13.27
N PRO A 7 27.49 -2.02 12.66
CA PRO A 7 28.78 -1.70 13.29
C PRO A 7 28.99 -0.23 13.67
N CYS A 8 28.07 0.69 13.35
CA CYS A 8 28.28 2.14 13.43
C CYS A 8 28.28 2.68 14.88
N LYS A 9 27.26 2.36 15.69
CA LYS A 9 27.11 2.80 17.09
C LYS A 9 27.12 4.33 17.33
N PHE A 10 27.08 5.16 16.29
CA PHE A 10 27.04 6.61 16.44
C PHE A 10 25.74 7.07 17.10
N GLU A 11 25.85 8.02 18.03
CA GLU A 11 24.73 8.58 18.76
C GLU A 11 24.42 10.00 18.31
N PHE A 12 23.16 10.27 18.01
CA PHE A 12 22.74 11.57 17.50
C PHE A 12 21.35 11.98 18.01
N CYS A 13 21.06 13.27 17.87
CA CYS A 13 19.75 13.83 18.18
C CYS A 13 18.78 13.56 17.02
N TRP A 14 17.60 13.02 17.32
CA TRP A 14 16.60 12.71 16.29
C TRP A 14 15.95 13.94 15.65
N LEU A 15 16.06 15.10 16.32
CA LEU A 15 15.54 16.38 15.84
C LEU A 15 16.51 17.03 14.84
N CYS A 16 17.70 17.41 15.29
CA CYS A 16 18.67 18.13 14.45
C CYS A 16 19.69 17.24 13.71
N LEU A 17 19.71 15.93 13.96
CA LEU A 17 20.71 14.97 13.44
C LEU A 17 22.16 15.25 13.83
N GLY A 18 22.42 16.21 14.72
CA GLY A 18 23.75 16.49 15.29
C GLY A 18 24.19 15.45 16.31
N ALA A 19 25.49 15.40 16.61
CA ALA A 19 26.07 14.47 17.56
C ALA A 19 25.41 14.58 18.94
N TRP A 20 25.13 13.44 19.58
CA TRP A 20 24.48 13.43 20.89
C TRP A 20 25.38 14.01 21.98
N LEU A 21 26.71 13.89 21.81
CA LEU A 21 27.71 14.47 22.72
C LEU A 21 27.54 15.99 22.90
N ASP A 22 27.07 16.68 21.86
CA ASP A 22 26.88 18.14 21.88
C ASP A 22 25.58 18.56 22.57
N HIS A 23 24.74 17.60 22.99
CA HIS A 23 23.46 17.84 23.64
C HIS A 23 23.56 17.72 25.17
N GLY A 24 22.97 18.67 25.88
CA GLY A 24 22.93 18.73 27.34
C GLY A 24 22.02 19.86 27.85
N GLU A 25 22.20 20.31 29.10
CA GLU A 25 21.38 21.41 29.66
C GLU A 25 21.42 22.68 28.81
N ARG A 26 22.57 22.96 28.16
CA ARG A 26 22.78 24.12 27.30
C ARG A 26 21.99 24.10 25.99
N THR A 27 21.52 22.94 25.55
CA THR A 27 20.77 22.77 24.30
C THR A 27 19.27 22.59 24.53
N GLY A 28 18.76 22.88 25.73
CA GLY A 28 17.34 22.66 26.10
C GLY A 28 17.11 21.41 26.94
N GLY A 29 18.16 20.76 27.42
CA GLY A 29 18.09 19.53 28.21
C GLY A 29 18.12 18.26 27.35
N PHE A 30 17.90 17.11 27.98
CA PHE A 30 18.02 15.79 27.32
C PHE A 30 16.83 15.43 26.41
N TYR A 31 15.73 16.19 26.48
CA TYR A 31 14.50 15.92 25.71
C TYR A 31 14.10 17.05 24.76
N ALA A 32 14.77 18.21 24.79
CA ALA A 32 14.53 19.32 23.86
C ALA A 32 15.83 19.73 23.14
N CYS A 33 15.71 20.28 21.94
CA CYS A 33 16.82 20.74 21.13
C CYS A 33 16.58 22.18 20.67
N ASN A 34 17.08 23.15 21.44
CA ASN A 34 16.94 24.57 21.13
C ASN A 34 17.58 24.92 19.79
N HIS A 35 18.68 24.25 19.43
CA HIS A 35 19.33 24.44 18.13
C HIS A 35 18.42 24.02 16.97
N TYR A 36 17.64 22.95 17.14
CA TYR A 36 16.62 22.56 16.17
C TYR A 36 15.49 23.58 16.10
N GLU A 37 14.96 24.02 17.25
CA GLU A 37 13.86 24.99 17.30
C GLU A 37 14.23 26.33 16.66
N THR A 38 15.42 26.86 16.94
CA THR A 38 15.92 28.09 16.33
C THR A 38 16.10 27.93 14.82
N ALA A 39 16.79 26.87 14.39
CA ALA A 39 17.00 26.62 12.97
C ALA A 39 15.69 26.29 12.21
N LYS A 40 14.68 25.74 12.88
CA LYS A 40 13.33 25.56 12.33
C LYS A 40 12.62 26.89 12.15
N GLN A 41 12.69 27.79 13.14
CA GLN A 41 12.14 29.15 13.04
C GLN A 41 12.84 29.99 11.95
N GLU A 42 14.13 29.75 11.73
CA GLU A 42 14.93 30.38 10.66
C GLU A 42 14.74 29.71 9.29
N GLY A 43 13.89 28.68 9.18
CA GLY A 43 13.58 28.00 7.93
C GLY A 43 14.68 27.07 7.40
N VAL A 44 15.76 26.85 8.15
CA VAL A 44 16.92 26.02 7.76
C VAL A 44 16.53 24.55 7.53
N TYR A 45 15.54 24.05 8.28
CA TYR A 45 15.06 22.67 8.19
C TYR A 45 13.88 22.45 7.24
N ASP A 46 13.31 23.51 6.67
CA ASP A 46 12.10 23.45 5.85
C ASP A 46 12.29 22.54 4.61
N GLU A 47 13.43 22.61 3.94
CA GLU A 47 13.73 21.75 2.78
C GLU A 47 13.98 20.28 3.14
N ALA A 48 14.51 19.99 4.33
CA ALA A 48 14.69 18.60 4.79
C ALA A 48 13.36 17.99 5.22
N GLU A 49 12.52 18.77 5.90
CA GLU A 49 11.16 18.37 6.31
C GLU A 49 10.24 18.19 5.09
N LYS A 50 10.25 19.12 4.13
CA LYS A 50 9.57 18.98 2.83
C LYS A 50 10.00 17.71 2.10
N ARG A 51 11.30 17.39 2.05
CA ARG A 51 11.79 16.16 1.42
C ARG A 51 11.27 14.91 2.11
N ARG A 52 11.21 14.89 3.45
CA ARG A 52 10.63 13.77 4.21
C ARG A 52 9.14 13.62 3.91
N GLU A 53 8.40 14.72 3.87
CA GLU A 53 6.97 14.72 3.57
C GLU A 53 6.69 14.28 2.13
N MET A 54 7.46 14.76 1.14
CA MET A 54 7.37 14.28 -0.24
C MET A 54 7.66 12.78 -0.37
N ALA A 55 8.65 12.27 0.36
CA ALA A 55 8.97 10.85 0.38
C ALA A 55 7.82 10.02 0.98
N LYS A 56 7.23 10.50 2.08
CA LYS A 56 6.06 9.89 2.72
C LYS A 56 4.85 9.88 1.77
N ASN A 57 4.53 11.02 1.15
CA ASN A 57 3.44 11.13 0.17
C ASN A 57 3.64 10.21 -1.04
N SER A 58 4.89 10.07 -1.52
CA SER A 58 5.23 9.15 -2.61
C SER A 58 5.00 7.70 -2.22
N LEU A 59 5.36 7.32 -0.98
CA LEU A 59 5.14 5.98 -0.45
C LEU A 59 3.65 5.69 -0.26
N GLU A 60 2.89 6.61 0.34
CA GLU A 60 1.45 6.48 0.53
C GLU A 60 0.72 6.35 -0.81
N ARG A 61 1.10 7.17 -1.81
CA ARG A 61 0.59 7.04 -3.18
C ARG A 61 0.88 5.65 -3.74
N TYR A 62 2.14 5.18 -3.66
CA TYR A 62 2.48 3.85 -4.16
C TYR A 62 1.66 2.75 -3.48
N SER A 63 1.58 2.74 -2.15
CA SER A 63 0.82 1.76 -1.37
C SER A 63 -0.66 1.73 -1.80
N HIS A 64 -1.29 2.90 -1.95
CA HIS A 64 -2.69 3.01 -2.39
C HIS A 64 -2.96 2.26 -3.71
N TYR A 65 -2.11 2.45 -4.71
CA TYR A 65 -2.28 1.84 -6.04
C TYR A 65 -1.86 0.36 -6.04
N TYR A 66 -0.76 0.03 -5.36
CA TYR A 66 -0.25 -1.33 -5.29
C TYR A 66 -1.23 -2.28 -4.58
N GLU A 67 -1.78 -1.87 -3.43
CA GLU A 67 -2.73 -2.69 -2.68
C GLU A 67 -3.98 -3.02 -3.51
N ARG A 68 -4.49 -2.06 -4.28
CA ARG A 68 -5.66 -2.26 -5.16
C ARG A 68 -5.34 -3.13 -6.37
N TRP A 69 -4.16 -2.97 -6.94
CA TRP A 69 -3.65 -3.87 -7.98
C TRP A 69 -3.56 -5.32 -7.46
N ALA A 70 -2.95 -5.51 -6.28
CA ALA A 70 -2.77 -6.83 -5.68
C ALA A 70 -4.10 -7.46 -5.28
N THR A 71 -5.01 -6.68 -4.68
CA THR A 71 -6.35 -7.12 -4.30
C THR A 71 -7.16 -7.57 -5.51
N ASN A 72 -7.10 -6.85 -6.64
CA ASN A 72 -7.80 -7.28 -7.86
C ASN A 72 -7.17 -8.56 -8.47
N GLN A 73 -5.86 -8.75 -8.36
CA GLN A 73 -5.22 -10.01 -8.74
C GLN A 73 -5.71 -11.19 -7.89
N LEU A 74 -5.72 -11.03 -6.55
CA LEU A 74 -6.22 -12.06 -5.64
C LEU A 74 -7.70 -12.35 -5.87
N SER A 75 -8.52 -11.31 -6.04
CA SER A 75 -9.95 -11.43 -6.33
C SER A 75 -10.20 -12.16 -7.67
N ARG A 76 -9.35 -11.95 -8.68
CA ARG A 76 -9.41 -12.67 -9.94
C ARG A 76 -9.10 -14.16 -9.78
N GLN A 77 -8.07 -14.50 -9.01
CA GLN A 77 -7.71 -15.89 -8.72
C GLN A 77 -8.85 -16.61 -7.98
N LYS A 78 -9.45 -15.95 -6.99
CA LYS A 78 -10.65 -16.47 -6.31
C LYS A 78 -11.81 -16.68 -7.27
N ALA A 79 -12.11 -15.70 -8.13
CA ALA A 79 -13.19 -15.82 -9.10
C ALA A 79 -12.96 -16.97 -10.11
N LEU A 80 -11.72 -17.26 -10.48
CA LEU A 80 -11.38 -18.43 -11.31
C LEU A 80 -11.63 -19.76 -10.57
N ALA A 81 -11.25 -19.85 -9.30
CA ALA A 81 -11.54 -21.03 -8.49
C ALA A 81 -13.05 -21.24 -8.27
N ASP A 82 -13.77 -20.16 -7.98
CA ASP A 82 -15.24 -20.17 -7.83
C ASP A 82 -15.93 -20.57 -9.15
N LEU A 83 -15.44 -20.09 -10.31
CA LEU A 83 -15.91 -20.51 -11.63
C LEU A 83 -15.70 -22.02 -11.86
N GLN A 84 -14.52 -22.56 -11.53
CA GLN A 84 -14.25 -23.99 -11.65
C GLN A 84 -15.22 -24.81 -10.79
N GLN A 85 -15.47 -24.38 -9.54
CA GLN A 85 -16.44 -25.03 -8.66
C GLN A 85 -17.88 -24.91 -9.21
N MET A 86 -18.21 -23.75 -9.78
CA MET A 86 -19.51 -23.51 -10.40
C MET A 86 -19.74 -24.50 -11.55
N GLN A 87 -18.76 -24.67 -12.44
CA GLN A 87 -18.84 -25.61 -13.57
C GLN A 87 -18.87 -27.07 -13.13
N ALA A 88 -17.99 -27.46 -12.19
CA ALA A 88 -17.81 -28.87 -11.84
C ALA A 88 -18.91 -29.43 -10.93
N VAL A 89 -19.55 -28.58 -10.11
CA VAL A 89 -20.45 -29.05 -9.04
C VAL A 89 -21.77 -28.30 -9.03
N HIS A 90 -21.74 -26.97 -9.02
CA HIS A 90 -22.95 -26.20 -8.72
C HIS A 90 -23.91 -26.10 -9.92
N LEU A 91 -23.40 -26.20 -11.15
CA LEU A 91 -24.22 -26.08 -12.36
C LEU A 91 -25.20 -27.27 -12.48
N GLY A 92 -24.70 -28.49 -12.29
CA GLY A 92 -25.54 -29.70 -12.27
C GLY A 92 -26.57 -29.67 -11.14
N LYS A 93 -26.16 -29.30 -9.92
CA LYS A 93 -27.10 -29.15 -8.78
C LYS A 93 -28.19 -28.12 -9.06
N LEU A 94 -27.86 -27.02 -9.74
CA LEU A 94 -28.82 -25.99 -10.09
C LEU A 94 -29.76 -26.45 -11.21
N SER A 95 -29.22 -27.17 -12.21
CA SER A 95 -29.98 -27.83 -13.27
C SER A 95 -31.04 -28.76 -12.69
N ASP A 96 -30.64 -29.66 -11.77
CA ASP A 96 -31.54 -30.59 -11.08
C ASP A 96 -32.64 -29.86 -10.30
N LYS A 97 -32.26 -28.81 -9.56
CA LYS A 97 -33.20 -28.03 -8.74
C LYS A 97 -34.20 -27.22 -9.55
N GLN A 98 -33.78 -26.69 -10.70
CA GLN A 98 -34.61 -25.87 -11.58
C GLN A 98 -35.38 -26.71 -12.61
N CYS A 99 -35.12 -28.02 -12.69
CA CYS A 99 -35.64 -28.90 -13.74
C CYS A 99 -35.39 -28.34 -15.15
N GLN A 100 -34.22 -27.71 -15.37
CA GLN A 100 -33.83 -27.14 -16.66
C GLN A 100 -32.50 -27.73 -17.10
N PRO A 101 -32.29 -28.00 -18.40
CA PRO A 101 -31.01 -28.47 -18.90
C PRO A 101 -29.88 -27.45 -18.64
N GLU A 102 -28.67 -27.93 -18.33
CA GLU A 102 -27.48 -27.08 -18.14
C GLU A 102 -27.20 -26.13 -19.31
N SER A 103 -27.61 -26.49 -20.53
CA SER A 103 -27.49 -25.65 -21.73
C SER A 103 -28.26 -24.33 -21.61
N GLN A 104 -29.38 -24.31 -20.88
CA GLN A 104 -30.13 -23.09 -20.59
C GLN A 104 -29.48 -22.25 -19.46
N LEU A 105 -28.59 -22.85 -18.67
CA LEU A 105 -27.90 -22.19 -17.56
C LEU A 105 -26.51 -21.64 -17.94
N LYS A 106 -26.13 -21.75 -19.22
CA LYS A 106 -24.82 -21.32 -19.72
C LYS A 106 -24.48 -19.86 -19.39
N PHE A 107 -25.48 -18.99 -19.32
CA PHE A 107 -25.31 -17.56 -18.96
C PHE A 107 -24.62 -17.36 -17.60
N ILE A 108 -24.75 -18.31 -16.67
CA ILE A 108 -24.08 -18.24 -15.35
C ILE A 108 -22.56 -18.35 -15.51
N ILE A 109 -22.10 -19.22 -16.40
CA ILE A 109 -20.68 -19.38 -16.71
C ILE A 109 -20.15 -18.12 -17.42
N GLU A 110 -20.93 -17.59 -18.36
CA GLU A 110 -20.58 -16.34 -19.06
C GLU A 110 -20.48 -15.15 -18.09
N ALA A 111 -21.38 -15.06 -17.10
CA ALA A 111 -21.32 -14.05 -16.05
C ALA A 111 -20.06 -14.18 -15.18
N TRP A 112 -19.67 -15.40 -14.79
CA TRP A 112 -18.42 -15.63 -14.05
C TRP A 112 -17.18 -15.24 -14.86
N LEU A 113 -17.14 -15.59 -16.15
CA LEU A 113 -16.06 -15.17 -17.06
C LEU A 113 -15.98 -13.65 -17.16
N GLN A 114 -17.12 -12.96 -17.23
CA GLN A 114 -17.16 -11.50 -17.23
C GLN A 114 -16.59 -10.91 -15.93
N ILE A 115 -16.89 -11.50 -14.76
CA ILE A 115 -16.31 -11.08 -13.48
C ILE A 115 -14.78 -11.23 -13.49
N VAL A 116 -14.28 -12.37 -13.97
CA VAL A 116 -12.82 -12.63 -14.07
C VAL A 116 -12.14 -11.58 -14.96
N GLU A 117 -12.74 -11.23 -16.10
CA GLU A 117 -12.20 -10.22 -17.00
C GLU A 117 -12.28 -8.81 -16.42
N CYS A 118 -13.39 -8.43 -15.77
CA CYS A 118 -13.50 -7.17 -15.07
C CYS A 118 -12.40 -7.01 -14.01
N ARG A 119 -12.08 -8.06 -13.25
CA ARG A 119 -10.97 -8.03 -12.28
C ARG A 119 -9.60 -7.87 -12.94
N ARG A 120 -9.38 -8.48 -14.10
CA ARG A 120 -8.15 -8.27 -14.88
C ARG A 120 -8.01 -6.82 -15.31
N VAL A 121 -9.08 -6.22 -15.85
CA VAL A 121 -9.08 -4.82 -16.28
C VAL A 121 -8.85 -3.88 -15.09
N LEU A 122 -9.61 -4.03 -14.01
CA LEU A 122 -9.48 -3.22 -12.78
C LEU A 122 -8.07 -3.27 -12.19
N LYS A 123 -7.41 -4.43 -12.21
CA LYS A 123 -6.01 -4.53 -11.79
C LYS A 123 -5.13 -3.55 -12.58
N TRP A 124 -5.27 -3.52 -13.90
CA TRP A 124 -4.45 -2.68 -14.77
C TRP A 124 -4.85 -1.20 -14.77
N THR A 125 -6.10 -0.86 -14.44
CA THR A 125 -6.48 0.54 -14.26
C THR A 125 -5.73 1.21 -13.11
N TYR A 126 -5.40 0.47 -12.04
CA TYR A 126 -4.57 1.01 -10.95
C TYR A 126 -3.10 1.17 -11.33
N ALA A 127 -2.55 0.25 -12.14
CA ALA A 127 -1.20 0.42 -12.67
C ALA A 127 -1.12 1.67 -13.57
N TYR A 128 -2.09 1.81 -14.48
CA TYR A 128 -2.21 3.00 -15.33
C TYR A 128 -2.41 4.29 -14.52
N GLY A 129 -3.34 4.26 -13.56
CA GLY A 129 -3.66 5.42 -12.71
C GLY A 129 -2.49 5.90 -11.85
N TYR A 130 -1.57 5.03 -11.45
CA TYR A 130 -0.37 5.43 -10.72
C TYR A 130 0.54 6.36 -11.56
N TYR A 131 0.66 6.09 -12.86
CA TYR A 131 1.52 6.83 -13.79
C TYR A 131 0.80 7.98 -14.51
N LEU A 132 -0.50 8.19 -14.26
CA LEU A 132 -1.19 9.38 -14.74
C LEU A 132 -0.66 10.63 -14.00
N PRO A 133 -0.36 11.72 -14.74
CA PRO A 133 0.10 13.00 -14.18
C PRO A 133 -0.88 13.58 -13.14
#